data_AF-A0A644WUU2-F1
#
_entry.id   AF-A0A644WUU2-F1
#
_cell.length_a   1.000
_cell.length_b   1.000
_cell.length_c   1.000
_cell.angle_alpha   90.00
_cell.angle_beta   90.00
_cell.angle_gamma   90.00
#
_symmetry.space_group_name_H-M   'P 1'
#
loop_
_entity.id
_entity.type
_entity.pdbx_description
1 polymer ?
#
loop_
_entity_poly.entity_id
_entity_poly.type
_entity_poly.pdbx_seq_one_letter_code
_entity_poly.pdbx_strand_id
1 'polypeptide(L)'
;MRKKPKAFVRQKRKAFALAESIIALLILAIALLAMALVPIMSSKMALQTVQKEQALALAHDRLDILEAASADIASSEDVGIYSVSFDRSFARGNAVVEVFWGGITQQSQIRLERDLSRNARLTAVK
;
A
#
# COMPACT_ATOMS: atom_id res chain seq x y z
N MET A 1 -16.86 37.73 -76.77
CA MET A 1 -15.88 37.94 -75.67
C MET A 1 -16.22 37.01 -74.50
N ARG A 2 -15.35 36.04 -74.15
CA ARG A 2 -15.64 35.03 -73.11
C ARG A 2 -14.65 35.21 -71.95
N LYS A 3 -15.12 35.70 -70.81
CA LYS A 3 -14.29 35.90 -69.59
C LYS A 3 -13.90 34.54 -69.01
N LYS A 4 -12.61 34.29 -68.84
CA LYS A 4 -12.09 33.07 -68.19
C LYS A 4 -12.31 33.15 -66.67
N PRO A 5 -12.72 32.06 -66.00
CA PRO A 5 -12.87 32.04 -64.55
C PRO A 5 -11.50 32.07 -63.88
N LYS A 6 -11.34 32.92 -62.85
CA LYS A 6 -10.15 32.93 -62.01
C LYS A 6 -10.13 31.66 -61.16
N ALA A 7 -9.14 30.79 -61.39
CA ALA A 7 -8.93 29.60 -60.58
C ALA A 7 -8.57 30.01 -59.15
N PHE A 8 -9.36 29.54 -58.19
CA PHE A 8 -9.11 29.75 -56.76
C PHE A 8 -7.94 28.85 -56.36
N VAL A 9 -6.72 29.42 -56.27
CA VAL A 9 -5.55 28.69 -55.78
C VAL A 9 -5.71 28.52 -54.27
N ARG A 10 -6.18 27.34 -53.83
CA ARG A 10 -6.11 26.94 -52.42
C ARG A 10 -4.64 26.80 -52.03
N GLN A 11 -4.09 27.79 -51.33
CA GLN A 11 -2.79 27.66 -50.66
C GLN A 11 -2.89 26.53 -49.63
N LYS A 12 -2.32 25.37 -49.94
CA LYS A 12 -2.24 24.24 -49.01
C LYS A 12 -1.21 24.58 -47.93
N ARG A 13 -1.70 24.92 -46.72
CA ARG A 13 -0.90 25.09 -45.50
C ARG A 13 -0.35 23.74 -45.03
N LYS A 14 0.59 23.15 -45.77
CA LYS A 14 1.19 21.85 -45.45
C LYS A 14 2.04 21.86 -44.17
N ALA A 15 2.55 23.03 -43.77
CA ALA A 15 3.39 23.18 -42.58
C ALA A 15 2.60 23.11 -41.25
N PHE A 16 1.30 23.45 -41.25
CA PHE A 16 0.48 23.40 -40.04
C PHE A 16 0.05 21.96 -39.67
N ALA A 17 -0.15 21.10 -40.65
CA ALA A 17 -0.59 19.71 -40.42
C ALA A 17 0.46 18.84 -39.70
N LEU A 18 1.76 19.09 -39.95
CA LEU A 18 2.83 18.37 -39.25
C LEU A 18 2.85 18.72 -37.76
N ALA A 19 2.85 20.03 -37.44
CA ALA A 19 2.84 20.50 -36.06
C ALA A 19 1.60 20.02 -35.29
N GLU A 20 0.43 20.07 -35.93
CA GLU A 20 -0.82 19.57 -35.37
C GLU A 20 -0.75 18.06 -35.07
N SER A 21 -0.20 17.25 -35.99
CA SER A 21 -0.03 15.82 -35.77
C SER A 21 0.97 15.50 -34.65
N ILE A 22 2.04 16.29 -34.51
CA ILE A 22 3.03 16.11 -33.44
C ILE A 22 2.40 16.44 -32.08
N ILE A 23 1.64 17.53 -31.99
CA ILE A 23 0.93 17.90 -30.76
C ILE A 23 -0.11 16.83 -30.41
N ALA A 24 -0.88 16.34 -31.39
CA ALA A 24 -1.85 15.27 -31.18
C ALA A 24 -1.18 13.98 -30.68
N LEU A 25 -0.03 13.61 -31.26
CA LEU A 25 0.74 12.44 -30.84
C LEU A 25 1.32 12.62 -29.44
N LEU A 26 1.75 13.83 -29.07
CA LEU A 26 2.28 14.13 -27.76
C LEU A 26 1.20 14.09 -26.67
N ILE A 27 0.01 14.63 -26.96
CA ILE A 27 -1.17 14.52 -26.08
C ILE A 27 -1.57 13.04 -25.91
N LEU A 28 -1.61 12.27 -27.00
CA LEU A 28 -1.90 10.85 -26.96
C LEU A 28 -0.88 10.08 -26.12
N ALA A 29 0.42 10.37 -26.27
CA ALA A 29 1.47 9.73 -25.50
C ALA A 29 1.32 9.98 -23.99
N ILE A 30 1.03 11.22 -23.59
CA ILE A 30 0.79 11.55 -22.17
C ILE A 30 -0.46 10.84 -21.65
N ALA A 31 -1.54 10.81 -22.44
CA ALA A 31 -2.78 10.13 -22.07
C ALA A 31 -2.58 8.62 -21.85
N LEU A 32 -1.84 7.96 -22.75
CA LEU A 32 -1.51 6.53 -22.63
C LEU A 32 -0.65 6.25 -21.39
N LEU A 33 0.33 7.11 -21.12
CA LEU A 33 1.21 6.97 -19.95
C LEU A 33 0.41 7.12 -18.65
N ALA A 34 -0.50 8.10 -18.57
CA ALA A 34 -1.38 8.28 -17.42
C ALA A 34 -2.30 7.06 -17.21
N MET A 35 -2.93 6.54 -18.28
CA MET A 35 -3.80 5.35 -18.19
C MET A 35 -3.05 4.10 -17.73
N ALA A 36 -1.76 3.96 -18.04
CA ALA A 36 -0.95 2.82 -17.61
C ALA A 36 -0.48 2.93 -16.16
N LEU A 37 -0.12 4.13 -15.69
CA LEU A 37 0.46 4.31 -14.34
C LEU A 37 -0.58 4.20 -13.21
N VAL A 38 -1.81 4.66 -13.45
CA VAL A 38 -2.85 4.73 -12.41
C VAL A 38 -3.23 3.35 -11.83
N PRO A 39 -3.50 2.31 -12.64
CA PRO A 39 -3.83 0.98 -12.11
C PRO A 39 -2.68 0.37 -11.30
N ILE A 40 -1.43 0.58 -11.72
CA ILE A 40 -0.25 0.04 -11.03
C ILE A 40 -0.16 0.62 -9.62
N MET A 41 -0.31 1.93 -9.47
CA MET A 41 -0.29 2.57 -8.15
C MET A 41 -1.47 2.11 -7.29
N SER A 42 -2.67 2.02 -7.87
CA SER A 42 -3.86 1.56 -7.17
C SER A 42 -3.70 0.12 -6.65
N SER A 43 -3.22 -0.81 -7.47
CA SER A 43 -2.97 -2.20 -7.05
C SER A 43 -1.92 -2.30 -5.96
N LYS A 44 -0.84 -1.50 -6.03
CA LYS A 44 0.18 -1.47 -4.97
C LYS A 44 -0.40 -1.02 -3.63
N MET A 45 -1.23 0.03 -3.63
CA MET A 45 -1.89 0.51 -2.41
C MET A 45 -2.85 -0.54 -1.85
N ALA A 46 -3.66 -1.18 -2.71
CA ALA A 46 -4.58 -2.22 -2.28
C ALA A 46 -3.86 -3.40 -1.61
N LEU A 47 -2.76 -3.88 -2.19
CA LEU A 47 -1.96 -4.95 -1.60
C LEU A 47 -1.34 -4.55 -0.25
N GLN A 48 -0.82 -3.32 -0.15
CA GLN A 48 -0.28 -2.81 1.12
C GLN A 48 -1.36 -2.74 2.21
N THR A 49 -2.58 -2.32 1.87
CA THR A 49 -3.69 -2.28 2.81
C THR A 49 -4.06 -3.68 3.29
N VAL A 50 -4.21 -4.64 2.37
CA VAL A 50 -4.53 -6.04 2.74
C VAL A 50 -3.45 -6.65 3.64
N GLN A 51 -2.18 -6.44 3.30
CA GLN A 51 -1.07 -6.94 4.12
C GLN A 51 -1.05 -6.31 5.51
N LYS A 52 -1.37 -5.01 5.61
CA LYS A 52 -1.46 -4.28 6.87
C LYS A 52 -2.62 -4.77 7.72
N GLU A 53 -3.79 -5.00 7.13
CA GLU A 53 -4.97 -5.54 7.82
C GLU A 53 -4.69 -6.94 8.38
N GLN A 54 -4.07 -7.82 7.59
CA GLN A 54 -3.67 -9.15 8.05
C GLN A 54 -2.62 -9.09 9.17
N ALA A 55 -1.62 -8.22 9.07
CA ALA A 55 -0.63 -8.02 10.12
C ALA A 55 -1.28 -7.51 11.42
N LEU A 56 -2.27 -6.61 11.31
CA LEU A 56 -3.00 -6.06 12.44
C LEU A 56 -3.88 -7.14 13.10
N ALA A 57 -4.59 -7.94 12.30
CA ALA A 57 -5.36 -9.08 12.80
C ALA A 57 -4.46 -10.09 13.54
N LEU A 58 -3.31 -10.44 12.96
CA LEU A 58 -2.34 -11.34 13.59
C LEU A 58 -1.79 -10.76 14.91
N ALA A 59 -1.49 -9.45 14.93
CA ALA A 59 -1.03 -8.79 16.13
C ALA A 59 -2.10 -8.79 17.23
N HIS A 60 -3.38 -8.58 16.90
CA HIS A 60 -4.48 -8.67 17.86
C HIS A 60 -4.64 -10.09 18.41
N ASP A 61 -4.66 -11.10 17.54
CA ASP A 61 -4.76 -12.50 17.96
C ASP A 61 -3.63 -12.87 18.93
N ARG A 62 -2.39 -12.45 18.64
CA ARG A 62 -1.24 -12.70 19.53
C ARG A 62 -1.32 -11.91 20.82
N LEU A 63 -1.81 -10.68 20.76
CA LEU A 63 -1.96 -9.85 21.94
C LEU A 63 -3.05 -10.39 22.87
N ASP A 64 -4.12 -10.99 22.33
CA ASP A 64 -5.16 -11.65 23.12
C ASP A 64 -4.65 -12.96 23.75
N ILE A 65 -3.82 -13.74 23.05
CA ILE A 65 -3.12 -14.90 23.63
C ILE A 65 -2.19 -14.44 24.76
N LEU A 66 -1.44 -13.36 24.52
CA LEU A 66 -0.58 -12.79 25.54
C LEU A 66 -1.38 -12.27 26.72
N GLU A 67 -2.59 -11.74 26.55
CA GLU A 67 -3.44 -11.34 27.69
C GLU A 67 -3.88 -12.55 28.52
N ALA A 68 -4.28 -13.63 27.86
CA ALA A 68 -4.75 -14.86 28.50
C ALA A 68 -3.65 -15.67 29.21
N ALA A 69 -2.37 -15.48 28.85
CA ALA A 69 -1.28 -16.23 29.46
C ALA A 69 -1.17 -15.98 30.99
N SER A 70 -0.49 -16.88 31.71
CA SER A 70 -0.29 -16.77 33.15
C SER A 70 1.15 -16.45 33.54
N ALA A 71 2.06 -16.37 32.56
CA ALA A 71 3.50 -16.23 32.73
C ALA A 71 4.05 -15.12 31.80
N ASP A 72 5.23 -14.61 32.16
CA ASP A 72 6.01 -13.76 31.25
C ASP A 72 6.46 -14.59 30.06
N ILE A 73 6.25 -14.05 28.86
CA ILE A 73 6.53 -14.75 27.60
C ILE A 73 7.20 -13.76 26.67
N ALA A 74 8.40 -14.09 26.21
CA ALA A 74 9.08 -13.40 25.13
C ALA A 74 9.42 -14.43 24.05
N SER A 75 8.91 -14.24 22.85
CA SER A 75 9.19 -15.15 21.73
C SER A 75 9.05 -14.46 20.39
N SER A 76 9.56 -15.12 19.36
CA SER A 76 9.41 -14.70 17.98
C SER A 76 9.06 -15.91 17.13
N GLU A 77 8.15 -15.70 16.18
CA GLU A 77 7.65 -16.73 15.28
C GLU A 77 7.49 -16.16 13.87
N ASP A 78 7.59 -17.02 12.87
CA ASP A 78 7.33 -16.66 11.48
C ASP A 78 6.01 -17.30 11.03
N VAL A 79 5.08 -16.47 10.58
CA VAL A 79 3.76 -16.86 10.07
C VAL A 79 3.69 -16.45 8.59
N GLY A 80 4.10 -17.36 7.71
CA GLY A 80 4.11 -17.12 6.26
C GLY A 80 5.11 -16.05 5.86
N ILE A 81 4.63 -14.87 5.46
CA ILE A 81 5.46 -13.71 5.09
C ILE A 81 5.71 -12.73 6.25
N TYR A 82 5.10 -13.00 7.41
CA TYR A 82 5.14 -12.17 8.59
C TYR A 82 6.11 -12.75 9.61
N SER A 83 6.96 -11.92 10.20
CA SER A 83 7.76 -12.25 11.37
C SER A 83 7.20 -11.51 12.56
N VAL A 84 6.73 -12.23 13.57
CA VAL A 84 6.10 -11.69 14.76
C VAL A 84 7.08 -11.82 15.92
N SER A 85 7.27 -10.74 16.66
CA SER A 85 7.99 -10.71 17.93
C SER A 85 7.02 -10.25 19.00
N PHE A 86 6.95 -10.97 20.11
CA PHE A 86 6.01 -10.64 21.18
C PHE A 86 6.66 -10.79 22.54
N ASP A 87 6.38 -9.83 23.41
CA ASP A 87 6.93 -9.73 24.77
C ASP A 87 5.81 -9.35 25.74
N ARG A 88 5.61 -10.17 26.76
CA ARG A 88 4.76 -9.87 27.91
C ARG A 88 5.62 -9.83 29.16
N SER A 89 5.53 -8.70 29.86
CA SER A 89 6.17 -8.52 31.15
C SER A 89 5.18 -8.04 32.22
N PHE A 90 4.92 -8.88 33.23
CA PHE A 90 4.15 -8.54 34.42
C PHE A 90 4.81 -7.43 35.25
N ALA A 91 6.15 -7.36 35.24
CA ALA A 91 6.90 -6.32 35.94
C ALA A 91 6.64 -4.93 35.35
N ARG A 92 6.44 -4.85 34.02
CA ARG A 92 6.10 -3.61 33.32
C ARG A 92 4.59 -3.40 33.20
N GLY A 93 3.80 -4.45 33.37
CA GLY A 93 2.34 -4.40 33.25
C GLY A 93 1.86 -4.18 31.82
N ASN A 94 2.64 -4.57 30.81
CA ASN A 94 2.25 -4.43 29.41
C ASN A 94 2.56 -5.69 28.59
N ALA A 95 1.78 -5.86 27.52
CA ALA A 95 2.03 -6.81 26.44
C ALA A 95 2.35 -6.02 25.17
N VAL A 96 3.44 -6.38 24.50
CA VAL A 96 3.92 -5.74 23.27
C VAL A 96 3.98 -6.81 22.18
N VAL A 97 3.41 -6.52 21.03
CA VAL A 97 3.48 -7.35 19.83
C VAL A 97 3.98 -6.51 18.67
N GLU A 98 5.04 -6.94 18.04
CA GLU A 98 5.63 -6.35 16.84
C GLU A 98 5.51 -7.33 15.69
N VAL A 99 4.91 -6.89 14.58
CA VAL A 99 4.78 -7.69 13.35
C VAL A 99 5.57 -6.99 12.26
N PHE A 100 6.48 -7.74 11.64
CA PHE A 100 7.32 -7.32 10.53
C PHE A 100 6.93 -8.07 9.27
N TRP A 101 6.93 -7.40 8.12
CA TRP A 101 6.80 -8.07 6.83
C TRP A 101 7.57 -7.36 5.73
N GLY A 102 7.92 -8.10 4.69
CA GLY A 102 8.52 -7.55 3.49
C GLY A 102 7.53 -6.67 2.74
N GLY A 103 7.67 -5.36 2.84
CA GLY A 103 6.91 -4.42 2.02
C GLY A 103 7.51 -4.28 0.62
N ILE A 104 6.69 -3.83 -0.34
CA ILE A 104 7.09 -3.67 -1.75
C ILE A 104 8.23 -2.65 -1.93
N THR A 105 8.42 -1.74 -0.97
CA THR A 105 9.45 -0.69 -1.01
C THR A 105 10.46 -0.79 0.13
N GLN A 106 9.99 -1.12 1.35
CA GLN A 106 10.80 -1.26 2.56
C GLN A 106 10.12 -2.24 3.53
N GLN A 107 10.88 -2.78 4.49
CA GLN A 107 10.33 -3.61 5.56
C GLN A 107 9.27 -2.80 6.34
N SER A 108 8.07 -3.35 6.43
CA SER A 108 6.94 -2.72 7.10
C SER A 108 6.81 -3.31 8.50
N GLN A 109 6.48 -2.46 9.48
CA GLN A 109 6.35 -2.83 10.88
C GLN A 109 5.06 -2.26 11.46
N ILE A 110 4.37 -3.07 12.27
CA ILE A 110 3.33 -2.62 13.20
C ILE A 110 3.77 -3.02 14.60
N ARG A 111 3.63 -2.08 15.54
CA ARG A 111 3.81 -2.33 16.96
C ARG A 111 2.51 -2.02 17.67
N LEU A 112 2.01 -2.98 18.42
CA LEU A 112 0.82 -2.86 19.25
C LEU A 112 1.24 -3.10 20.70
N GLU A 113 0.79 -2.22 21.57
CA GLU A 113 1.01 -2.32 23.01
C GLU A 113 -0.34 -2.27 23.71
N ARG A 114 -0.51 -3.09 24.74
CA ARG A 114 -1.68 -3.05 25.62
C ARG A 114 -1.21 -3.08 27.06
N ASP A 115 -1.73 -2.15 27.85
CA ASP A 115 -1.55 -2.15 29.30
C ASP A 115 -2.40 -3.27 29.90
N LEU A 116 -1.75 -4.13 30.68
CA LEU A 116 -2.37 -5.23 31.40
C LEU A 116 -2.83 -4.74 32.78
N SER A 117 -4.05 -5.09 33.15
CA SER A 117 -4.57 -4.80 34.49
C SER A 117 -3.68 -5.42 35.57
N ARG A 118 -3.56 -4.75 36.71
CA ARG A 118 -2.80 -5.19 37.90
C ARG A 118 -3.18 -6.60 38.37
N ASN A 119 -4.40 -7.04 38.05
CA ASN A 119 -4.97 -8.34 38.41
C ASN A 119 -5.05 -9.32 37.22
N ALA A 120 -4.45 -9.03 36.07
CA ALA A 120 -4.53 -9.89 34.87
C ALA A 120 -4.07 -11.34 35.12
N ARG A 121 -3.19 -11.54 36.11
CA ARG A 121 -2.74 -12.89 36.55
C ARG A 121 -3.87 -13.74 37.17
N LEU A 122 -4.94 -13.12 37.69
CA LEU A 122 -6.05 -13.82 38.35
C LEU A 122 -7.14 -14.27 37.37
N THR A 123 -7.21 -13.64 36.19
CA THR A 123 -8.16 -13.99 35.11
C THR A 123 -7.53 -14.85 34.02
N ALA A 124 -6.22 -15.09 34.07
CA ALA A 124 -5.54 -16.01 33.16
C ALA A 124 -6.11 -17.43 33.32
N VAL A 125 -6.57 -18.01 32.21
CA VAL A 125 -7.08 -19.39 32.20
C VAL A 125 -5.88 -20.34 32.29
N LYS A 126 -5.94 -21.27 33.24
CA LYS A 126 -4.87 -22.23 33.55
C LYS A 126 -4.86 -23.40 32.58
#